data_AF-A0A511NDD4-F1
#
_entry.id   AF-A0A511NDD4-F1
#
_cell.length_a   1.000
_cell.length_b   1.000
_cell.length_c   1.000
_cell.angle_alpha   90.00
_cell.angle_beta   90.00
_cell.angle_gamma   90.00
#
_symmetry.space_group_name_H-M   'P 1'
#
loop_
_entity.id
_entity.type
_entity.pdbx_description
1 polymer ?
#
loop_
_entity_poly.entity_id
_entity_poly.type
_entity_poly.pdbx_seq_one_letter_code
_entity_poly.pdbx_strand_id
1 'polypeptide(L)'
;MLGCKCINKINPEKTSFQSLILLNIFLTLLKLSLILFITMKKLPVICPSCTQELAVEKLVCNNCQTQVVGNYELPLFLKLSEEEQNFIMQFFLNSGSLKDMAKQMDVSYPTMRNKVDDLIHKINTRSDE
;
A
#
# COMPACT_ATOMS: atom_id res chain seq x y z
N MET A 1 49.49 24.49 -50.70
CA MET A 1 48.17 23.84 -50.50
C MET A 1 48.41 22.39 -50.12
N LEU A 2 47.79 21.95 -49.02
CA LEU A 2 47.36 20.59 -48.63
C LEU A 2 47.47 20.50 -47.10
N GLY A 3 46.47 21.05 -46.42
CA GLY A 3 46.28 20.85 -44.99
C GLY A 3 45.67 19.46 -44.75
N CYS A 4 46.37 18.62 -43.99
CA CYS A 4 45.84 17.37 -43.49
C CYS A 4 44.67 17.66 -42.53
N LYS A 5 43.45 17.26 -42.91
CA LYS A 5 42.31 17.17 -41.99
C LYS A 5 42.49 15.94 -41.09
N CYS A 6 42.76 16.16 -39.80
CA CYS A 6 42.58 15.12 -38.78
C CYS A 6 41.08 14.83 -38.61
N ILE A 7 40.62 13.67 -39.08
CA ILE A 7 39.27 13.17 -38.82
C ILE A 7 39.30 12.52 -37.44
N ASN A 8 38.66 13.14 -36.44
CA ASN A 8 38.41 12.52 -35.14
C ASN A 8 37.44 11.33 -35.32
N LYS A 9 37.95 10.10 -35.22
CA LYS A 9 37.15 8.88 -35.14
C LYS A 9 36.42 8.88 -33.78
N ILE A 10 35.11 9.09 -33.81
CA ILE A 10 34.24 8.83 -32.67
C ILE A 10 34.21 7.30 -32.48
N ASN A 11 34.69 6.84 -31.32
CA ASN A 11 34.80 5.42 -30.98
C ASN A 11 33.41 4.85 -30.58
N PRO A 12 32.84 3.88 -31.32
CA PRO A 12 31.51 3.33 -31.09
C PRO A 12 31.39 2.38 -29.87
N GLU A 13 32.49 2.01 -29.21
CA GLU A 13 32.44 1.07 -28.08
C GLU A 13 31.93 1.67 -26.75
N LYS A 14 31.97 3.00 -26.60
CA LYS A 14 31.55 3.67 -25.35
C LYS A 14 30.04 3.80 -25.17
N THR A 15 29.27 3.70 -26.26
CA THR A 15 27.79 3.85 -26.21
C THR A 15 27.09 2.58 -25.74
N SER A 16 27.69 1.40 -25.93
CA SER A 16 27.18 0.11 -25.46
C SER A 16 27.20 -0.01 -23.94
N PHE A 17 28.32 0.38 -23.32
CA PHE A 17 28.54 0.20 -21.89
C PHE A 17 27.65 1.11 -21.03
N GLN A 18 27.41 2.34 -21.46
CA GLN A 18 26.50 3.28 -20.75
C GLN A 18 25.05 2.80 -20.76
N SER A 19 24.57 2.23 -21.87
CA SER A 19 23.20 1.69 -21.98
C SER A 19 22.97 0.50 -21.05
N LEU A 20 23.95 -0.41 -20.95
CA LEU A 20 23.92 -1.56 -20.05
C LEU A 20 23.89 -1.15 -18.57
N ILE A 21 24.65 -0.13 -18.19
CA ILE A 21 24.66 0.38 -16.81
C ILE A 21 23.32 1.01 -16.44
N LEU A 22 22.73 1.84 -17.32
CA LEU A 22 21.44 2.47 -17.07
C LEU A 22 20.31 1.43 -16.98
N LEU A 23 20.32 0.40 -17.82
CA LEU A 23 19.36 -0.70 -17.76
C LEU A 23 19.49 -1.49 -16.45
N ASN A 24 20.71 -1.78 -16.01
CA ASN A 24 20.95 -2.45 -14.73
C ASN A 24 20.50 -1.58 -13.55
N ILE A 25 20.79 -0.28 -13.55
CA ILE A 25 20.32 0.64 -12.50
C ILE A 25 18.78 0.65 -12.48
N PHE A 26 18.13 0.76 -13.63
CA PHE A 26 16.67 0.72 -13.73
C PHE A 26 16.09 -0.60 -13.20
N LEU A 27 16.66 -1.73 -13.59
CA LEU A 27 16.26 -3.06 -13.09
C LEU A 27 16.50 -3.20 -11.58
N THR A 28 17.55 -2.57 -11.05
CA THR A 28 17.87 -2.59 -9.61
C THR A 28 16.88 -1.72 -8.84
N LEU A 29 16.52 -0.54 -9.34
CA LEU A 29 15.50 0.34 -8.76
C LEU A 29 14.11 -0.31 -8.82
N LEU A 30 13.78 -0.99 -9.93
CA LEU A 30 12.55 -1.77 -10.06
C LEU A 30 12.53 -2.93 -9.06
N LYS A 31 13.63 -3.69 -8.94
CA LYS A 31 13.76 -4.75 -7.92
C LYS A 31 13.65 -4.20 -6.50
N LEU A 32 14.27 -3.07 -6.19
CA LEU A 32 14.22 -2.43 -4.88
C LEU A 32 12.78 -1.99 -4.54
N SER A 33 12.08 -1.40 -5.52
CA SER A 33 10.66 -1.06 -5.43
C SER A 33 9.78 -2.30 -5.20
N LEU A 34 10.07 -3.41 -5.88
CA LEU A 34 9.35 -4.69 -5.73
C LEU A 34 9.61 -5.33 -4.36
N ILE A 35 10.85 -5.29 -3.88
CA ILE A 35 11.24 -5.79 -2.55
C ILE A 35 10.54 -5.01 -1.44
N LEU A 36 10.49 -3.67 -1.54
CA LEU A 36 9.73 -2.82 -0.60
C LEU A 36 8.24 -3.13 -0.58
N PHE A 37 7.67 -3.59 -1.70
CA PHE A 37 6.26 -3.92 -1.84
C PHE A 37 5.91 -5.33 -1.31
N ILE A 38 6.85 -6.29 -1.35
CA ILE A 38 6.60 -7.71 -1.01
C ILE A 38 6.59 -7.98 0.51
N THR A 39 7.15 -7.11 1.35
CA THR A 39 7.45 -7.46 2.76
C THR A 39 6.33 -7.28 3.78
N MET A 40 5.09 -6.99 3.37
CA MET A 40 3.98 -6.84 4.33
C MET A 40 3.14 -8.11 4.44
N LYS A 41 3.37 -8.90 5.49
CA LYS A 41 2.48 -10.00 5.85
C LYS A 41 1.19 -9.44 6.47
N LYS A 42 0.04 -9.80 5.90
CA LYS A 42 -1.28 -9.41 6.44
C LYS A 42 -1.53 -10.14 7.75
N LEU A 43 -2.03 -9.41 8.75
CA LEU A 43 -2.43 -10.00 10.03
C LEU A 43 -3.68 -10.88 9.82
N PRO A 44 -3.67 -12.16 10.20
CA PRO A 44 -4.89 -12.97 10.19
C PRO A 44 -5.83 -12.50 11.31
N VAL A 45 -7.10 -12.28 10.97
CA VAL A 45 -8.13 -11.87 11.93
C VAL A 45 -9.14 -12.98 12.25
N ILE A 46 -9.11 -14.05 11.45
CA ILE A 46 -9.96 -15.24 11.59
C ILE A 46 -9.09 -16.48 11.80
N CYS A 47 -9.51 -17.35 12.71
CA CYS A 47 -8.86 -18.63 12.97
C CYS A 47 -9.08 -19.60 11.78
N PRO A 48 -8.01 -20.12 11.15
CA PRO A 48 -8.13 -21.03 10.00
C PRO A 48 -8.69 -22.41 10.37
N SER A 49 -8.82 -22.73 11.66
CA SER A 49 -9.33 -24.04 12.13
C SER A 49 -10.83 -24.03 12.46
N CYS A 50 -11.33 -22.96 13.08
CA CYS A 50 -12.72 -22.89 13.56
C CYS A 50 -13.49 -21.67 13.07
N THR A 51 -12.87 -20.84 12.22
CA THR A 51 -13.46 -19.61 11.64
C THR A 51 -13.90 -18.54 12.65
N GLN A 52 -13.54 -18.67 13.93
CA GLN A 52 -13.79 -17.67 14.97
C GLN A 52 -12.79 -16.51 14.90
N GLU A 53 -13.13 -15.38 15.52
CA GLU A 53 -12.25 -14.22 15.63
C GLU A 53 -11.00 -14.55 16.47
N LEU A 54 -9.84 -14.03 16.05
CA LEU A 54 -8.60 -14.14 16.80
C LEU A 54 -8.48 -13.00 17.81
N ALA A 55 -7.79 -13.26 18.93
CA ALA A 55 -7.35 -12.25 19.89
C ALA A 55 -5.83 -12.07 19.82
N VAL A 56 -5.35 -10.90 20.21
CA VAL A 56 -3.91 -10.62 20.34
C VAL A 56 -3.47 -11.04 21.74
N GLU A 57 -2.59 -12.03 21.82
CA GLU A 57 -2.03 -12.53 23.09
C GLU A 57 -0.78 -11.76 23.54
N LYS A 58 0.05 -11.33 22.56
CA LYS A 58 1.40 -10.84 22.83
C LYS A 58 1.83 -9.76 21.85
N LEU A 59 2.33 -8.65 22.39
CA LEU A 59 3.00 -7.58 21.67
C LEU A 59 4.46 -7.47 22.13
N VAL A 60 5.38 -7.23 21.20
CA VAL A 60 6.81 -7.11 21.47
C VAL A 60 7.32 -5.78 20.95
N CYS A 61 7.95 -4.98 21.82
CA CYS A 61 8.60 -3.75 21.42
C CYS A 61 9.95 -4.06 20.74
N ASN A 62 10.09 -3.72 19.46
CA ASN A 62 11.33 -3.97 18.70
C ASN A 62 12.54 -3.15 19.17
N ASN A 63 12.34 -2.13 20.01
CA ASN A 63 13.41 -1.26 20.51
C ASN A 63 14.03 -1.78 21.83
N CYS A 64 13.20 -2.11 22.82
CA CYS A 64 13.65 -2.50 24.16
C CYS A 64 13.28 -3.94 24.56
N GLN A 65 12.66 -4.70 23.65
CA GLN A 65 12.23 -6.09 23.84
C GLN A 65 11.20 -6.31 24.96
N THR A 66 10.59 -5.24 25.48
CA THR A 66 9.48 -5.34 26.43
C THR A 66 8.33 -6.11 25.80
N GLN A 67 7.83 -7.09 26.54
CA GLN A 67 6.71 -7.93 26.14
C GLN A 67 5.48 -7.50 26.92
N VAL A 68 4.40 -7.23 26.18
CA VAL A 68 3.09 -6.95 26.74
C VAL A 68 2.22 -8.15 26.41
N VAL A 69 1.89 -8.94 27.44
CA VAL A 69 1.09 -10.16 27.32
C VAL A 69 -0.26 -9.92 27.98
N GLY A 70 -1.32 -10.31 27.29
CA GLY A 70 -2.70 -10.15 27.74
C GLY A 70 -3.66 -10.70 26.71
N ASN A 71 -4.95 -10.69 27.02
CA ASN A 71 -5.98 -11.01 26.03
C ASN A 71 -6.55 -9.69 25.51
N TYR A 72 -6.15 -9.29 24.29
CA TYR A 72 -6.61 -8.07 23.66
C TYR A 72 -7.46 -8.40 22.44
N GLU A 73 -8.59 -7.72 22.30
CA GLU A 73 -9.40 -7.80 21.10
C GLU A 73 -8.71 -7.12 19.92
N LEU A 74 -8.97 -7.63 18.72
CA LEU A 74 -8.55 -6.96 17.50
C LEU A 74 -9.35 -5.66 17.30
N PRO A 75 -8.70 -4.55 16.92
CA PRO A 75 -9.38 -3.30 16.65
C PRO A 75 -10.41 -3.47 15.53
N LEU A 76 -11.55 -2.78 15.67
CA LEU A 76 -12.69 -2.84 14.74
C LEU A 76 -12.29 -2.68 13.27
N PHE A 77 -11.32 -1.81 12.98
CA PHE A 77 -10.83 -1.56 11.63
C PHE A 77 -10.33 -2.83 10.93
N LEU A 78 -9.66 -3.73 11.68
CA LEU A 78 -9.17 -4.99 11.12
C LEU A 78 -10.29 -6.01 10.85
N LYS A 79 -11.46 -5.82 11.45
CA LYS A 79 -12.67 -6.63 11.22
C LYS A 79 -13.46 -6.17 9.97
N LEU A 80 -13.09 -5.02 9.38
CA LEU A 80 -13.67 -4.54 8.11
C LEU A 80 -13.06 -5.27 6.92
N SER A 81 -13.80 -5.35 5.82
CA SER A 81 -13.26 -5.90 4.57
C SER A 81 -12.13 -5.02 4.03
N GLU A 82 -11.29 -5.57 3.17
CA GLU A 82 -10.21 -4.79 2.55
C GLU A 82 -10.74 -3.64 1.68
N GLU A 83 -11.89 -3.84 1.03
CA GLU A 83 -12.56 -2.78 0.28
C GLU A 83 -13.01 -1.65 1.21
N GLU A 84 -13.59 -1.99 2.37
CA GLU A 84 -14.05 -1.01 3.37
C GLU A 84 -12.88 -0.25 3.99
N GLN A 85 -11.79 -0.94 4.32
CA GLN A 85 -10.57 -0.31 4.83
C GLN A 85 -9.98 0.67 3.80
N ASN A 86 -9.90 0.26 2.53
CA ASN A 86 -9.45 1.11 1.45
C ASN A 86 -10.37 2.31 1.22
N PHE A 87 -11.68 2.10 1.29
CA PHE A 87 -12.67 3.17 1.19
C PHE A 87 -12.49 4.21 2.30
N ILE A 88 -12.31 3.78 3.55
CA ILE A 88 -12.02 4.67 4.69
C ILE A 88 -10.73 5.47 4.45
N MET A 89 -9.68 4.80 3.96
CA MET A 89 -8.42 5.48 3.64
C MET A 89 -8.62 6.54 2.55
N GLN A 90 -9.34 6.23 1.47
CA GLN A 90 -9.66 7.19 0.42
C GLN A 90 -10.52 8.34 0.92
N PHE A 91 -11.45 8.08 1.83
CA PHE A 91 -12.26 9.12 2.47
C PHE A 91 -11.37 10.11 3.25
N PHE A 92 -10.41 9.62 4.04
CA PHE A 92 -9.47 10.49 4.75
C PHE A 92 -8.55 11.27 3.80
N LEU A 93 -8.01 10.62 2.76
CA LEU A 93 -7.16 11.28 1.77
C LEU A 93 -7.90 12.39 1.00
N ASN A 94 -9.21 12.23 0.82
CA ASN A 94 -10.08 13.26 0.21
C ASN A 94 -10.66 14.24 1.24
N SER A 95 -10.14 14.30 2.48
CA SER A 95 -10.64 15.18 3.55
C SER A 95 -12.14 15.04 3.83
N GLY A 96 -12.69 13.85 3.60
CA GLY A 96 -14.11 13.54 3.73
C GLY A 96 -15.01 14.09 2.61
N SER A 97 -14.45 14.53 1.49
CA SER A 97 -15.20 15.07 0.36
C SER A 97 -15.91 13.98 -0.43
N LEU A 98 -17.19 13.75 -0.12
CA LEU A 98 -18.05 12.83 -0.89
C LEU A 98 -18.14 13.21 -2.38
N LYS A 99 -18.05 14.52 -2.68
CA LYS A 99 -18.09 15.02 -4.05
C LYS A 99 -16.87 14.57 -4.85
N ASP A 100 -15.67 14.67 -4.26
CA ASP A 100 -14.44 14.31 -4.95
C ASP A 100 -14.29 12.79 -5.05
N MET A 101 -14.71 12.05 -4.03
CA MET A 101 -14.79 10.59 -4.10
C MET A 101 -15.79 10.12 -5.17
N ALA A 102 -16.98 10.73 -5.25
CA ALA A 102 -17.98 10.39 -6.25
C ALA A 102 -17.44 10.58 -7.68
N LYS A 103 -16.72 11.68 -7.92
CA LYS A 103 -16.03 11.92 -9.19
C LYS A 103 -14.92 10.91 -9.47
N GLN A 104 -14.07 10.63 -8.49
CA GLN A 104 -12.94 9.71 -8.63
C GLN A 104 -13.41 8.28 -8.93
N MET A 105 -14.54 7.88 -8.36
CA MET A 105 -15.12 6.54 -8.52
C MET A 105 -16.18 6.46 -9.63
N ASP A 106 -16.42 7.55 -10.36
CA ASP A 106 -17.43 7.67 -11.43
C ASP A 106 -18.84 7.20 -10.99
N VAL A 107 -19.26 7.64 -9.81
CA VAL A 107 -20.60 7.35 -9.27
C VAL A 107 -21.35 8.64 -8.95
N SER A 108 -22.67 8.53 -8.86
CA SER A 108 -23.49 9.67 -8.42
C SER A 108 -23.18 10.03 -6.96
N TYR A 109 -23.32 11.31 -6.60
CA TYR A 109 -23.22 11.73 -5.20
C TYR A 109 -24.16 10.95 -4.27
N PRO A 110 -25.45 10.69 -4.62
CA PRO A 110 -26.32 9.82 -3.83
C PRO A 110 -25.73 8.41 -3.61
N THR A 111 -25.15 7.80 -4.63
CA THR A 111 -24.49 6.48 -4.51
C THR A 111 -23.32 6.53 -3.52
N MET A 112 -22.47 7.56 -3.64
CA MET A 112 -21.34 7.74 -2.73
C MET A 112 -21.79 7.98 -1.28
N ARG A 113 -22.85 8.77 -1.11
CA ARG A 113 -23.44 9.06 0.19
C ARG A 113 -23.98 7.79 0.85
N ASN A 114 -24.76 7.00 0.11
CA ASN A 114 -25.29 5.72 0.61
C ASN A 114 -24.15 4.79 1.05
N LYS A 115 -23.06 4.71 0.27
CA LYS A 115 -21.90 3.88 0.64
C LYS A 115 -21.25 4.30 1.96
N VAL A 116 -21.20 5.60 2.26
CA VAL A 116 -20.73 6.10 3.56
C VAL A 116 -21.71 5.76 4.68
N ASP A 117 -23.00 6.01 4.45
CA ASP A 117 -24.05 5.78 5.45
C ASP A 117 -24.13 4.27 5.81
N ASP A 118 -24.01 3.38 4.81
CA ASP A 118 -23.96 1.92 4.99
C ASP A 118 -22.75 1.50 5.86
N LEU A 119 -21.59 2.11 5.61
CA LEU A 119 -20.37 1.79 6.37
C LEU A 119 -20.45 2.31 7.81
N ILE A 120 -21.03 3.50 8.03
CA ILE A 120 -21.29 4.04 9.37
C ILE A 120 -22.24 3.10 10.13
N HIS A 121 -23.33 2.67 9.48
CA HIS A 121 -24.28 1.75 10.09
C HIS A 121 -23.59 0.44 10.51
N LYS A 122 -22.80 -0.15 9.61
CA LYS A 122 -22.03 -1.37 9.90
C LYS A 122 -21.05 -1.22 11.06
N ILE A 123 -20.39 -0.07 11.19
CA ILE A 123 -19.46 0.23 12.28
C ILE A 123 -20.22 0.33 13.61
N ASN A 124 -21.33 1.06 13.65
CA ASN A 124 -22.12 1.24 14.88
C ASN A 124 -22.69 -0.08 15.39
N THR A 125 -23.23 -0.93 14.51
CA THR A 125 -23.76 -2.24 14.91
C THR A 125 -22.70 -3.15 15.55
N ARG A 126 -21.43 -2.96 15.21
CA ARG A 126 -20.30 -3.75 15.75
C ARG A 126 -19.61 -3.11 16.95
N SER A 127 -19.91 -1.85 17.27
CA SER A 127 -19.33 -1.15 18.44
C SER A 127 -20.24 -1.20 19.67
N ASP A 128 -21.50 -1.56 19.49
CA ASP A 128 -22.51 -1.65 20.55
C ASP A 128 -22.60 -3.06 21.18
N GLU A 129 -21.73 -3.99 20.77
CA GLU A 129 -21.49 -5.33 21.35
C GLU A 129 -20.25 -5.31 22.25
#